data_AF-A0A2A2HPN9-F1
#
_entry.id   AF-A0A2A2HPN9-F1
#
_cell.length_a   1.000
_cell.length_b   1.000
_cell.length_c   1.000
_cell.angle_alpha   90.00
_cell.angle_beta   90.00
_cell.angle_gamma   90.00
#
_symmetry.space_group_name_H-M   'P 1'
#
loop_
_entity.id
_entity.type
_entity.pdbx_description
1 polymer ?
#
loop_
_entity_poly.entity_id
_entity_poly.type
_entity_poly.pdbx_seq_one_letter_code
_entity_poly.pdbx_strand_id
1 'polypeptide(L)'
;MLVANRTPALVVLASEKDINPEFGEKLPEYFRKSNQYGDVLVTAKGNGEGKLADGLDYHQYLLKVIDKGQDAKVTIPVIHVPNWPDRIASGNEGLKELAEHVNAVVNKKNEMYEKKGSRAIGDKNKLLPVIHCRAGVGRTGQLLATRELINPESNISLESIVREMRSTRDRQMVQTPAQMQALAMLAAEQGKPISDKKA
;
A
#
# COMPACT_ATOMS: atom_id res chain seq x y z
N MET A 1 3.83 -7.43 13.95
CA MET A 1 4.08 -6.18 13.20
C MET A 1 2.83 -5.31 13.03
N LEU A 2 1.79 -5.76 12.31
CA LEU A 2 0.63 -4.91 11.95
C LEU A 2 -0.09 -4.29 13.15
N VAL A 3 -0.24 -5.06 14.24
CA VAL A 3 -0.82 -4.60 15.52
C VAL A 3 0.07 -3.55 16.18
N ALA A 4 1.38 -3.81 16.26
CA ALA A 4 2.34 -2.91 16.92
C ALA A 4 2.45 -1.54 16.21
N ASN A 5 2.36 -1.53 14.88
CA ASN A 5 2.32 -0.33 14.04
C ASN A 5 0.99 0.45 14.17
N ARG A 6 -0.08 -0.17 14.70
CA ARG A 6 -1.46 0.37 14.62
C ARG A 6 -1.81 0.70 13.17
N THR A 7 -1.53 -0.26 12.29
CA THR A 7 -1.56 -0.09 10.83
C THR A 7 -2.86 0.54 10.38
N PRO A 8 -2.82 1.74 9.77
CA PRO A 8 -4.02 2.45 9.38
C PRO A 8 -4.62 1.94 8.07
N ALA A 9 -3.80 1.34 7.21
CA ALA A 9 -4.23 0.61 6.02
C ALA A 9 -3.20 -0.48 5.68
N LEU A 10 -3.68 -1.68 5.34
CA LEU A 10 -2.90 -2.74 4.71
C LEU A 10 -3.26 -2.78 3.23
N VAL A 11 -2.30 -2.60 2.34
CA VAL A 11 -2.52 -2.62 0.90
C VAL A 11 -1.82 -3.84 0.30
N VAL A 12 -2.62 -4.74 -0.26
CA VAL A 12 -2.17 -5.97 -0.91
C VAL A 12 -2.29 -5.76 -2.42
N LEU A 13 -1.15 -5.83 -3.11
CA LEU A 13 -1.06 -5.63 -4.57
C LEU A 13 -0.74 -6.93 -5.31
N ALA A 14 -0.55 -8.04 -4.60
CA ALA A 14 -0.45 -9.36 -5.19
C ALA A 14 -1.82 -9.73 -5.79
N SER A 15 -1.83 -10.07 -7.08
CA SER A 15 -3.05 -10.40 -7.83
C SER A 15 -3.59 -11.78 -7.45
N GLU A 16 -4.78 -12.14 -7.95
CA GLU A 16 -5.28 -13.52 -7.86
C GLU A 16 -4.30 -14.51 -8.47
N LYS A 17 -3.59 -14.15 -9.54
CA LYS A 17 -2.59 -15.04 -10.15
C LYS A 17 -1.37 -15.25 -9.25
N ASP A 18 -1.06 -14.30 -8.35
CA ASP A 18 0.02 -14.42 -7.38
C ASP A 18 -0.39 -15.25 -6.14
N ILE A 19 -1.70 -15.32 -5.86
CA ILE A 19 -2.27 -15.90 -4.64
C ILE A 19 -2.87 -17.29 -4.89
N ASN A 20 -3.56 -17.47 -6.02
CA ASN A 20 -4.25 -18.70 -6.35
C ASN A 20 -3.24 -19.79 -6.74
N PRO A 21 -3.26 -20.96 -6.06
CA PRO A 21 -2.35 -22.08 -6.34
C PRO A 21 -2.45 -22.65 -7.76
N GLU A 22 -3.54 -22.40 -8.50
CA GLU A 22 -3.69 -22.87 -9.89
C GLU A 22 -2.67 -22.25 -10.86
N PHE A 23 -2.00 -21.15 -10.46
CA PHE A 23 -1.07 -20.41 -11.33
C PHE A 23 0.39 -20.41 -10.86
N GLY A 24 0.76 -21.10 -9.77
CA GLY A 24 2.16 -21.24 -9.31
C GLY A 24 2.36 -21.28 -7.78
N GLU A 25 3.49 -20.72 -7.30
CA GLU A 25 3.80 -20.63 -5.86
C GLU A 25 2.73 -19.84 -5.09
N LYS A 26 2.09 -20.52 -4.14
CA LYS A 26 0.94 -20.00 -3.39
C LYS A 26 1.35 -18.98 -2.34
N LEU A 27 1.05 -17.70 -2.56
CA LEU A 27 1.03 -16.73 -1.46
C LEU A 27 -0.18 -17.00 -0.55
N PRO A 28 -0.03 -16.97 0.78
CA PRO A 28 -1.13 -17.26 1.70
C PRO A 28 -2.19 -16.15 1.69
N GLU A 29 -3.46 -16.55 1.65
CA GLU A 29 -4.64 -15.67 1.70
C GLU A 29 -4.97 -15.14 3.11
N TYR A 30 -3.95 -14.66 3.82
CA TYR A 30 -4.04 -14.36 5.26
C TYR A 30 -5.04 -13.22 5.61
N PHE A 31 -5.41 -12.39 4.63
CA PHE A 31 -6.27 -11.22 4.81
C PHE A 31 -7.74 -11.47 4.40
N ARG A 32 -8.05 -12.62 3.82
CA ARG A 32 -9.41 -13.00 3.36
C ARG A 32 -10.07 -14.03 4.26
N LYS A 33 -9.26 -14.83 4.97
CA LYS A 33 -9.72 -15.93 5.81
C LYS A 33 -9.43 -15.65 7.27
N SER A 34 -10.41 -15.93 8.12
CA SER A 34 -10.19 -15.93 9.57
C SER A 34 -9.30 -17.10 9.94
N ASN A 35 -8.29 -16.87 10.77
CA ASN A 35 -7.35 -17.90 11.19
C ASN A 35 -6.65 -17.52 12.50
N GLN A 36 -5.94 -18.47 13.09
CA GLN A 36 -5.07 -18.27 14.25
C GLN A 36 -3.61 -18.52 13.86
N TYR A 37 -2.72 -17.61 14.22
CA TYR A 37 -1.28 -17.67 13.99
C TYR A 37 -0.57 -17.55 15.34
N GLY A 38 -0.34 -18.68 16.01
CA GLY A 38 0.14 -18.69 17.40
C GLY A 38 -0.85 -17.98 18.33
N ASP A 39 -0.39 -16.94 19.01
CA ASP A 39 -1.19 -16.12 19.93
C ASP A 39 -2.03 -15.03 19.24
N VAL A 40 -1.95 -14.93 17.91
CA VAL A 40 -2.66 -13.92 17.12
C VAL A 40 -3.89 -14.53 16.48
N LEU A 41 -5.07 -14.07 16.90
CA LEU A 41 -6.35 -14.41 16.29
C LEU A 41 -6.74 -13.33 15.27
N VAL A 42 -7.05 -13.74 14.05
CA VAL A 42 -7.48 -12.86 12.96
C VAL A 42 -8.88 -13.24 12.51
N THR A 43 -9.79 -12.28 12.50
CA THR A 43 -11.11 -12.40 11.86
C THR A 43 -11.16 -11.48 10.65
N ALA A 44 -11.34 -12.05 9.47
CA ALA A 44 -11.48 -11.33 8.21
C ALA A 44 -12.96 -11.17 7.84
N LYS A 45 -13.36 -9.98 7.40
CA LYS A 45 -14.70 -9.71 6.87
C LYS A 45 -14.59 -8.85 5.62
N GLY A 46 -15.32 -9.18 4.56
CA GLY A 46 -15.49 -8.31 3.40
C GLY A 46 -16.12 -6.96 3.80
N ASN A 47 -15.65 -5.89 3.18
CA ASN A 47 -16.04 -4.51 3.50
C ASN A 47 -16.32 -3.66 2.25
N GLY A 48 -16.65 -4.31 1.13
CA GLY A 48 -16.98 -3.66 -0.13
C GLY A 48 -15.96 -3.93 -1.22
N GLU A 49 -16.30 -3.51 -2.42
CA GLU A 49 -15.49 -3.64 -3.64
C GLU A 49 -15.82 -2.47 -4.57
N GLY A 50 -14.99 -2.28 -5.59
CA GLY A 50 -15.23 -1.26 -6.61
C GLY A 50 -14.22 -1.36 -7.75
N LYS A 51 -14.35 -0.42 -8.68
CA LYS A 51 -13.47 -0.27 -9.83
C LYS A 51 -12.70 1.04 -9.71
N LEU A 52 -11.51 1.03 -10.25
CA LEU A 52 -10.70 2.21 -10.52
C LEU A 52 -10.59 2.36 -12.04
N ALA A 53 -10.04 3.49 -12.48
CA ALA A 53 -9.63 3.69 -13.85
C ALA A 53 -8.61 2.61 -14.32
N ASP A 54 -8.36 2.58 -15.62
CA ASP A 54 -7.46 1.61 -16.28
C ASP A 54 -7.85 0.13 -16.07
N GLY A 55 -9.11 -0.13 -15.72
CA GLY A 55 -9.64 -1.48 -15.53
C GLY A 55 -9.15 -2.17 -14.27
N LEU A 56 -8.58 -1.45 -13.30
CA LEU A 56 -8.21 -2.02 -12.01
C LEU A 56 -9.46 -2.20 -11.13
N ASP A 57 -9.50 -3.30 -10.39
CA ASP A 57 -10.52 -3.55 -9.38
C ASP A 57 -9.89 -3.38 -7.98
N TYR A 58 -10.71 -3.06 -6.97
CA TYR A 58 -10.29 -3.17 -5.58
C TYR A 58 -11.33 -3.90 -4.74
N HIS A 59 -10.86 -4.74 -3.83
CA HIS A 59 -11.67 -5.37 -2.78
C HIS A 59 -11.22 -4.85 -1.42
N GLN A 60 -12.18 -4.54 -0.55
CA GLN A 60 -11.90 -4.11 0.81
C GLN A 60 -12.24 -5.19 1.81
N TYR A 61 -11.40 -5.30 2.85
CA TYR A 61 -11.63 -6.17 3.99
C TYR A 61 -11.37 -5.42 5.29
N LEU A 62 -11.95 -5.92 6.38
CA LEU A 62 -11.61 -5.52 7.74
C LEU A 62 -11.04 -6.72 8.48
N LEU A 63 -9.79 -6.59 8.93
CA LEU A 63 -9.16 -7.56 9.82
C LEU A 63 -9.33 -7.11 11.26
N LYS A 64 -10.10 -7.86 12.04
CA LYS A 64 -10.08 -7.75 13.50
C LYS A 64 -8.96 -8.66 14.00
N VAL A 65 -7.94 -8.07 14.61
CA VAL A 65 -6.77 -8.80 15.11
C VAL A 65 -6.73 -8.68 16.62
N ILE A 66 -6.67 -9.82 17.30
CA ILE A 66 -6.45 -9.94 18.74
C ILE A 66 -5.10 -10.61 18.92
N ASP A 67 -4.15 -9.90 19.50
CA ASP A 67 -2.82 -10.41 19.83
C ASP A 67 -2.76 -10.61 21.35
N LYS A 68 -2.87 -11.88 21.78
CA LYS A 68 -2.88 -12.23 23.20
C LYS A 68 -1.54 -11.96 23.87
N GLY A 69 -0.43 -12.10 23.14
CA GLY A 69 0.91 -11.84 23.66
C GLY A 69 1.17 -10.36 23.96
N GLN A 70 0.47 -9.46 23.26
CA GLN A 70 0.55 -8.01 23.47
C GLN A 70 -0.65 -7.41 24.23
N ASP A 71 -1.61 -8.25 24.66
CA ASP A 71 -2.91 -7.84 25.18
C ASP A 71 -3.55 -6.71 24.35
N ALA A 72 -3.54 -6.88 23.02
CA ALA A 72 -3.89 -5.83 22.07
C ALA A 72 -4.97 -6.27 21.10
N LYS A 73 -5.93 -5.38 20.86
CA LYS A 73 -6.98 -5.55 19.86
C LYS A 73 -7.01 -4.38 18.90
N VAL A 74 -6.91 -4.67 17.60
CA VAL A 74 -6.95 -3.66 16.54
C VAL A 74 -7.87 -4.10 15.41
N THR A 75 -8.38 -3.12 14.66
CA THR A 75 -9.07 -3.37 13.40
C THR A 75 -8.28 -2.69 12.29
N ILE A 76 -7.85 -3.45 11.30
CA ILE A 76 -7.00 -2.99 10.21
C ILE A 76 -7.83 -3.06 8.92
N PRO A 77 -8.07 -1.91 8.24
CA PRO A 77 -8.67 -1.94 6.93
C PRO A 77 -7.65 -2.44 5.90
N VAL A 78 -8.13 -3.24 4.97
CA VAL A 78 -7.35 -3.84 3.90
C VAL A 78 -7.90 -3.36 2.56
N ILE A 79 -7.02 -2.96 1.66
CA ILE A 79 -7.31 -2.72 0.24
C ILE A 79 -6.53 -3.76 -0.54
N HIS A 80 -7.22 -4.56 -1.33
CA HIS A 80 -6.60 -5.56 -2.20
C HIS A 80 -6.91 -5.25 -3.66
N VAL A 81 -5.88 -5.24 -4.51
CA VAL A 81 -6.01 -5.05 -5.96
C VAL A 81 -5.82 -6.41 -6.64
N PRO A 82 -6.91 -7.16 -6.92
CA PRO A 82 -6.82 -8.57 -7.33
C PRO A 82 -6.36 -8.75 -8.78
N ASN A 83 -6.46 -7.73 -9.63
CA ASN A 83 -6.31 -7.87 -11.07
C ASN A 83 -5.12 -7.08 -11.65
N TRP A 84 -4.21 -6.54 -10.82
CA TRP A 84 -3.00 -5.87 -11.31
C TRP A 84 -1.89 -6.88 -11.63
N PRO A 85 -1.54 -7.11 -12.92
CA PRO A 85 -0.54 -8.10 -13.30
C PRO A 85 0.86 -7.75 -12.79
N ASP A 86 1.67 -8.77 -12.51
CA ASP A 86 3.06 -8.56 -12.10
C ASP A 86 3.90 -7.94 -13.23
N ARG A 87 4.85 -7.06 -12.86
CA ARG A 87 5.78 -6.34 -13.75
C ARG A 87 5.16 -5.41 -14.81
N ILE A 88 3.84 -5.25 -14.82
CA ILE A 88 3.14 -4.33 -15.72
C ILE A 88 2.80 -3.04 -14.96
N ALA A 89 3.02 -1.89 -15.58
CA ALA A 89 2.53 -0.63 -15.06
C ALA A 89 1.01 -0.56 -15.28
N SER A 90 0.24 -0.23 -14.24
CA SER A 90 -1.11 0.28 -14.47
C SER A 90 -1.03 1.64 -15.17
N GLY A 91 -2.11 2.06 -15.83
CA GLY A 91 -2.20 3.45 -16.28
C GLY A 91 -2.12 4.43 -15.10
N ASN A 92 -1.81 5.69 -15.42
CA ASN A 92 -1.54 6.73 -14.43
C ASN A 92 -2.80 7.08 -13.63
N GLU A 93 -3.98 7.02 -14.25
CA GLU A 93 -5.24 7.41 -13.61
C GLU A 93 -5.67 6.39 -12.55
N GLY A 94 -5.65 5.09 -12.87
CA GLY A 94 -5.99 4.03 -11.91
C GLY A 94 -5.00 3.98 -10.74
N LEU A 95 -3.72 4.28 -10.99
CA LEU A 95 -2.71 4.35 -9.92
C LEU A 95 -2.92 5.56 -9.01
N LYS A 96 -3.31 6.70 -9.59
CA LYS A 96 -3.66 7.92 -8.84
C LYS A 96 -4.89 7.69 -7.98
N GLU A 97 -5.98 7.15 -8.54
CA GLU A 97 -7.20 6.82 -7.79
C GLU A 97 -6.91 5.83 -6.64
N LEU A 98 -6.08 4.81 -6.89
CA LEU A 98 -5.65 3.88 -5.83
C LEU A 98 -4.90 4.61 -4.71
N ALA A 99 -3.96 5.50 -5.05
CA ALA A 99 -3.21 6.27 -4.07
C ALA A 99 -4.09 7.21 -3.25
N GLU A 100 -5.04 7.89 -3.89
CA GLU A 100 -6.05 8.73 -3.23
C GLU A 100 -6.93 7.92 -2.28
N HIS A 101 -7.40 6.75 -2.72
CA HIS A 101 -8.20 5.85 -1.90
C HIS A 101 -7.42 5.34 -0.68
N VAL A 102 -6.15 4.96 -0.86
CA VAL A 102 -5.27 4.59 0.25
C VAL A 102 -5.11 5.76 1.22
N ASN A 103 -4.86 6.97 0.73
CA ASN A 103 -4.72 8.16 1.55
C ASN A 103 -6.01 8.45 2.36
N ALA A 104 -7.18 8.34 1.73
CA ALA A 104 -8.47 8.52 2.40
C ALA A 104 -8.68 7.50 3.53
N VAL A 105 -8.37 6.22 3.30
CA VAL A 105 -8.47 5.18 4.33
C VAL A 105 -7.47 5.42 5.48
N VAL A 106 -6.23 5.80 5.16
CA VAL A 106 -5.21 6.13 6.16
C VAL A 106 -5.62 7.32 7.01
N ASN A 107 -6.05 8.42 6.40
CA ASN A 107 -6.45 9.65 7.10
C ASN A 107 -7.62 9.39 8.04
N LYS A 108 -8.68 8.74 7.54
CA LYS A 108 -9.84 8.36 8.36
C LYS A 108 -9.45 7.50 9.56
N LYS A 109 -8.50 6.58 9.38
CA LYS A 109 -8.06 5.69 10.45
C LYS A 109 -7.16 6.40 11.46
N ASN A 110 -6.31 7.33 11.02
CA ASN A 110 -5.48 8.16 11.87
C ASN A 110 -6.31 9.15 12.70
N GLU A 111 -7.29 9.82 12.10
CA GLU A 111 -8.26 10.67 12.84
C GLU A 111 -8.98 9.90 13.95
N MET A 112 -9.33 8.63 13.69
CA MET A 112 -9.94 7.77 14.71
C MET A 112 -8.96 7.46 15.85
N TYR A 113 -7.68 7.23 15.56
CA TYR A 113 -6.66 7.04 16.60
C TYR A 113 -6.39 8.31 17.40
N GLU A 114 -6.41 9.47 16.75
CA GLU A 114 -6.24 10.78 17.39
C GLU A 114 -7.40 11.08 18.35
N LYS A 115 -8.65 10.93 17.89
CA LYS A 115 -9.87 11.09 18.73
C LYS A 115 -9.88 10.17 19.95
N LYS A 116 -9.17 9.05 19.89
CA LYS A 116 -9.06 8.08 21.00
C LYS A 116 -7.83 8.29 21.89
N GLY A 117 -7.04 9.34 21.67
CA GLY A 117 -5.82 9.59 22.45
C GLY A 117 -4.79 8.47 22.33
N SER A 118 -4.68 7.84 21.15
CA SER A 118 -3.75 6.73 20.94
C SER A 118 -2.31 7.17 21.18
N ARG A 119 -1.57 6.42 21.99
CA ARG A 119 -0.12 6.62 22.20
C ARG A 119 0.74 6.43 20.94
N ALA A 120 0.15 5.98 19.84
CA ALA A 120 0.83 5.89 18.55
C ALA A 120 0.90 7.23 17.81
N ILE A 121 0.10 8.22 18.21
CA ILE A 121 0.13 9.57 17.64
C ILE A 121 1.47 10.21 17.98
N GLY A 122 2.13 10.80 16.97
CA GLY A 122 3.46 11.42 17.11
C GLY A 122 4.64 10.44 17.04
N ASP A 123 4.41 9.12 17.07
CA ASP A 123 5.48 8.14 16.84
C ASP A 123 5.70 7.95 15.33
N LYS A 124 6.85 8.42 14.83
CA LYS A 124 7.24 8.34 13.41
C LYS A 124 7.31 6.93 12.84
N ASN A 125 7.40 5.90 13.68
CA ASN A 125 7.48 4.49 13.27
C ASN A 125 6.13 3.77 13.39
N LYS A 126 5.04 4.49 13.68
CA LYS A 126 3.68 3.95 13.80
C LYS A 126 2.74 4.71 12.88
N LEU A 127 1.52 4.19 12.74
CA LEU A 127 0.47 4.79 11.92
C LEU A 127 0.87 4.96 10.45
N LEU A 128 1.76 4.08 9.96
CA LEU A 128 2.18 4.04 8.57
C LEU A 128 1.42 2.95 7.81
N PRO A 129 0.91 3.21 6.60
CA PRO A 129 0.32 2.16 5.78
C PRO A 129 1.36 1.07 5.49
N VAL A 130 0.91 -0.17 5.44
CA VAL A 130 1.75 -1.32 5.07
C VAL A 130 1.35 -1.75 3.68
N ILE A 131 2.26 -1.66 2.72
CA ILE A 131 2.00 -1.93 1.30
C ILE A 131 2.91 -3.05 0.83
N HIS A 132 2.36 -4.10 0.22
CA HIS A 132 3.16 -5.17 -0.37
C HIS A 132 2.53 -5.76 -1.63
N CYS A 133 3.38 -6.26 -2.54
CA CYS A 133 2.98 -7.14 -3.65
C CYS A 133 3.52 -8.55 -3.38
N ARG A 134 4.21 -9.18 -4.33
CA ARG A 134 4.95 -10.44 -4.12
C ARG A 134 6.35 -10.19 -3.54
N ALA A 135 7.25 -9.56 -4.31
CA ALA A 135 8.60 -9.22 -3.87
C ALA A 135 8.68 -7.87 -3.12
N GLY A 136 7.63 -7.05 -3.21
CA GLY A 136 7.55 -5.75 -2.58
C GLY A 136 8.47 -4.69 -3.21
N VAL A 137 8.82 -4.79 -4.49
CA VAL A 137 9.72 -3.82 -5.17
C VAL A 137 9.12 -3.13 -6.39
N GLY A 138 8.33 -3.84 -7.21
CA GLY A 138 7.71 -3.30 -8.43
C GLY A 138 6.45 -2.48 -8.15
N ARG A 139 5.27 -3.14 -8.12
CA ARG A 139 3.95 -2.53 -7.83
C ARG A 139 3.95 -1.72 -6.53
N THR A 140 4.66 -2.22 -5.51
CA THR A 140 4.86 -1.51 -4.24
C THR A 140 5.61 -0.19 -4.42
N GLY A 141 6.70 -0.18 -5.19
CA GLY A 141 7.45 1.05 -5.48
C GLY A 141 6.64 2.07 -6.27
N GLN A 142 5.85 1.61 -7.24
CA GLN A 142 4.94 2.48 -7.99
C GLN A 142 3.92 3.16 -7.09
N LEU A 143 3.18 2.38 -6.28
CA LEU A 143 2.16 2.97 -5.41
C LEU A 143 2.76 3.92 -4.36
N LEU A 144 3.93 3.58 -3.80
CA LEU A 144 4.63 4.46 -2.86
C LEU A 144 5.03 5.78 -3.52
N ALA A 145 5.66 5.73 -4.70
CA ALA A 145 6.04 6.94 -5.43
C ALA A 145 4.83 7.78 -5.85
N THR A 146 3.77 7.15 -6.35
CA THR A 146 2.53 7.87 -6.72
C THR A 146 1.93 8.59 -5.53
N ARG A 147 1.85 7.96 -4.35
CA ARG A 147 1.35 8.62 -3.13
C ARG A 147 2.12 9.88 -2.78
N GLU A 148 3.44 9.88 -2.97
CA GLU A 148 4.28 11.06 -2.73
C GLU A 148 4.13 12.11 -3.84
N LEU A 149 4.05 11.71 -5.11
CA LEU A 149 3.85 12.62 -6.24
C LEU A 149 2.51 13.35 -6.20
N ILE A 150 1.44 12.71 -5.71
CA ILE A 150 0.12 13.34 -5.59
C ILE A 150 -0.06 14.12 -4.28
N ASN A 151 0.94 14.08 -3.38
CA ASN A 151 0.89 14.86 -2.16
C ASN A 151 1.11 16.34 -2.50
N PRO A 152 0.13 17.23 -2.25
CA PRO A 152 0.27 18.65 -2.56
C PRO A 152 1.39 19.32 -1.74
N GLU A 153 1.67 18.82 -0.54
CA GLU A 153 2.70 19.34 0.36
C GLU A 153 4.12 18.88 -0.03
N SER A 154 4.24 17.85 -0.87
CA SER A 154 5.55 17.34 -1.30
C SER A 154 6.10 18.13 -2.48
N ASN A 155 7.37 18.52 -2.41
CA ASN A 155 8.11 19.10 -3.55
C ASN A 155 9.31 18.24 -3.94
N ILE A 156 9.32 16.97 -3.53
CA ILE A 156 10.42 16.04 -3.77
C ILE A 156 10.38 15.57 -5.22
N SER A 157 11.55 15.47 -5.85
CA SER A 157 11.65 14.97 -7.22
C SER A 157 11.39 13.47 -7.32
N LEU A 158 10.93 12.99 -8.47
CA LEU A 158 10.81 11.56 -8.72
C LEU A 158 12.14 10.83 -8.52
N GLU A 159 13.25 11.42 -8.97
CA GLU A 159 14.60 10.89 -8.75
C GLU A 159 14.90 10.70 -7.26
N SER A 160 14.64 11.71 -6.43
CA SER A 160 14.84 11.65 -4.99
C SER A 160 13.96 10.59 -4.33
N ILE A 161 12.67 10.53 -4.70
CA ILE A 161 11.71 9.53 -4.19
C ILE A 161 12.22 8.11 -4.46
N VAL A 162 12.61 7.82 -5.70
CA VAL A 162 13.08 6.47 -6.08
C VAL A 162 14.43 6.15 -5.43
N ARG A 163 15.34 7.13 -5.36
CA ARG A 163 16.63 6.97 -4.68
C ARG A 163 16.45 6.61 -3.21
N GLU A 164 15.54 7.28 -2.51
CA GLU A 164 15.24 7.01 -1.09
C GLU A 164 14.58 5.64 -0.89
N MET A 165 13.63 5.26 -1.74
CA MET A 165 13.06 3.91 -1.71
C MET A 165 14.16 2.84 -1.89
N ARG A 166 15.10 3.07 -2.79
CA ARG A 166 16.21 2.13 -3.05
C ARG A 166 17.22 2.07 -1.93
N SER A 167 17.47 3.17 -1.21
CA SER A 167 18.41 3.20 -0.08
C SER A 167 17.82 2.62 1.21
N THR A 168 16.50 2.73 1.39
CA THR A 168 15.82 2.31 2.62
C THR A 168 15.24 0.89 2.56
N ARG A 169 15.08 0.31 1.35
CA ARG A 169 14.54 -1.04 1.17
C ARG A 169 15.45 -1.94 0.34
N ASP A 170 15.53 -1.71 -0.97
CA ASP A 170 16.28 -2.54 -1.90
C ASP A 170 16.55 -1.80 -3.22
N ARG A 171 17.70 -2.07 -3.86
CA ARG A 171 18.10 -1.41 -5.12
C ARG A 171 17.12 -1.64 -6.27
N GLN A 172 16.26 -2.65 -6.21
CA GLN A 172 15.27 -3.00 -7.23
C GLN A 172 13.93 -2.26 -7.09
N MET A 173 13.76 -1.34 -6.14
CA MET A 173 12.53 -0.53 -6.04
C MET A 173 12.25 0.22 -7.36
N VAL A 174 10.99 0.18 -7.82
CA VAL A 174 10.56 0.55 -9.18
C VAL A 174 11.34 -0.29 -10.20
N GLN A 175 10.92 -1.54 -10.30
CA GLN A 175 11.72 -2.63 -10.85
C GLN A 175 11.91 -2.56 -12.38
N THR A 176 10.94 -2.02 -13.12
CA THR A 176 10.97 -2.03 -14.59
C THR A 176 11.00 -0.62 -15.19
N PRO A 177 11.58 -0.43 -16.38
CA PRO A 177 11.56 0.86 -17.09
C PRO A 177 10.13 1.38 -17.34
N ALA A 178 9.18 0.50 -17.66
CA ALA A 178 7.78 0.88 -17.86
C ALA A 178 7.16 1.48 -16.59
N GLN A 179 7.50 0.94 -15.42
CA GLN A 179 7.05 1.49 -14.14
C GLN A 179 7.62 2.87 -13.87
N MET A 180 8.90 3.07 -14.19
CA MET A 180 9.55 4.39 -14.07
C MET A 180 8.95 5.41 -15.05
N GLN A 181 8.67 4.99 -16.29
CA GLN A 181 8.07 5.86 -17.30
C GLN A 181 6.68 6.34 -16.90
N ALA A 182 5.83 5.45 -16.38
CA ALA A 182 4.52 5.82 -15.85
C ALA A 182 4.64 6.86 -14.72
N LEU A 183 5.57 6.65 -13.78
CA LEU A 183 5.83 7.63 -12.72
C LEU A 183 6.34 8.98 -13.24
N ALA A 184 7.16 8.98 -14.28
CA ALA A 184 7.67 10.21 -14.88
C ALA A 184 6.56 11.02 -15.59
N MET A 185 5.65 10.33 -16.28
CA MET A 185 4.45 10.94 -16.87
C MET A 185 3.57 11.54 -15.78
N LEU A 186 3.28 10.77 -14.72
CA LEU A 186 2.50 11.26 -13.58
C LEU A 186 3.19 12.46 -12.90
N ALA A 187 4.50 12.43 -12.71
CA ALA A 187 5.24 13.56 -12.13
C ALA A 187 5.07 14.83 -12.98
N ALA A 188 5.16 14.72 -14.30
CA ALA A 188 4.92 15.82 -15.22
C ALA A 188 3.47 16.34 -15.14
N GLU A 189 2.48 15.44 -15.11
CA GLU A 189 1.05 15.79 -14.95
C GLU A 189 0.77 16.50 -13.62
N GLN A 190 1.44 16.11 -12.54
CA GLN A 190 1.33 16.74 -11.21
C GLN A 190 2.22 17.98 -11.04
N GLY A 191 2.96 18.40 -12.08
CA GLY A 191 3.89 19.52 -12.00
C GLY A 191 5.05 19.30 -11.02
N LYS A 192 5.39 18.04 -10.71
CA LYS A 192 6.49 17.67 -9.81
C LYS A 192 7.81 17.55 -10.60
N PRO A 193 8.95 17.91 -9.99
CA PRO A 193 10.25 17.78 -10.66
C PRO A 193 10.58 16.30 -10.92
N ILE A 194 11.08 15.98 -12.11
CA ILE A 194 11.52 14.62 -12.42
C ILE A 194 12.93 14.35 -11.85
N SER A 195 13.83 15.33 -11.95
CA SER A 195 15.22 15.25 -11.46
C SER A 195 15.51 16.35 -10.45
N ASP A 196 16.52 16.13 -9.60
CA ASP A 196 17.01 17.11 -8.64
C ASP A 196 17.70 18.32 -9.30
N LYS A 197 18.13 18.18 -10.56
CA LYS A 197 18.73 19.29 -11.32
C LYS A 197 17.63 20.14 -11.93
N LYS A 198 17.62 21.43 -11.63
CA LYS A 198 16.87 22.41 -12.43
C LYS A 198 17.46 22.42 -13.83
N ALA A 199 16.66 22.09 -14.83
CA ALA A 199 16.98 22.32 -16.24
C ALA A 199 17.12 23.82 -16.52
#